data_AF-Q7RKV4-F1
#
_entry.id   AF-Q7RKV4-F1
#
_cell.length_a   1.000
_cell.length_b   1.000
_cell.length_c   1.000
_cell.angle_alpha   90.00
_cell.angle_beta   90.00
_cell.angle_gamma   90.00
#
_symmetry.space_group_name_H-M   'P 1'
#
loop_
_entity.id
_entity.type
_entity.pdbx_description
1 polymer ?
#
loop_
_entity_poly.entity_id
_entity_poly.type
_entity_poly.pdbx_seq_one_letter_code
_entity_poly.pdbx_strand_id
1 'polypeptide(L)'
;MGCGSSTQRPQTTKNINVLTPSVGQEKEDKKVKVVLLGDSGVGKSSIALYLCHGRFSDSHQVTIGAAFLHHTIHLKNGETMKLHIWDTGGQERFRAMAPLYYRDAYGAIVVYDSNNVDSFNSLKYWINEIKSSGPRNCCIMVVANKKDLPQKINSEVKRHNNKKIKRNIDCFKRLIFYRNYDNYI
;
A
#
# COMPACT_ATOMS: atom_id res chain seq x y z
N MET A 1 57.20 -50.61 36.48
CA MET A 1 56.88 -49.86 35.24
C MET A 1 55.81 -48.83 35.58
N GLY A 2 56.04 -47.54 35.29
CA GLY A 2 55.01 -46.49 35.34
C GLY A 2 55.23 -45.36 36.36
N CYS A 3 56.13 -44.43 36.03
CA CYS A 3 56.33 -43.14 36.70
C CYS A 3 55.15 -42.17 36.53
N GLY A 4 55.07 -41.13 37.37
CA GLY A 4 54.53 -39.84 36.93
C GLY A 4 53.84 -38.99 38.00
N SER A 5 54.61 -38.21 38.74
CA SER A 5 54.16 -37.03 39.50
C SER A 5 53.64 -35.94 38.55
N SER A 6 52.49 -35.33 38.86
CA SER A 6 52.00 -34.13 38.17
C SER A 6 51.64 -33.02 39.15
N THR A 7 52.59 -32.09 39.27
CA THR A 7 52.46 -30.77 39.87
C THR A 7 51.40 -29.94 39.12
N GLN A 8 50.43 -29.40 39.84
CA GLN A 8 49.46 -28.44 39.30
C GLN A 8 50.14 -27.08 39.03
N ARG A 9 50.01 -26.57 37.79
CA ARG A 9 50.31 -25.16 37.45
C ARG A 9 49.03 -24.35 37.46
N PRO A 10 49.05 -23.09 37.95
CA PRO A 10 47.88 -22.21 37.90
C PRO A 10 47.69 -21.67 36.47
N GLN A 11 46.45 -21.74 35.96
CA GLN A 11 46.04 -21.10 34.71
C GLN A 11 45.91 -19.59 34.93
N THR A 12 46.75 -18.83 34.26
CA THR A 12 46.63 -17.37 34.14
C THR A 12 45.54 -17.05 33.11
N THR A 13 44.44 -16.46 33.55
CA THR A 13 43.39 -15.93 32.66
C THR A 13 43.93 -14.73 31.88
N LYS A 14 44.22 -14.92 30.59
CA LYS A 14 44.42 -13.80 29.65
C LYS A 14 43.05 -13.33 29.18
N ASN A 15 42.62 -12.16 29.65
CA ASN A 15 41.46 -11.44 29.10
C ASN A 15 41.79 -11.01 27.66
N ILE A 16 41.19 -11.69 26.69
CA ILE A 16 41.23 -11.27 25.28
C ILE A 16 40.00 -10.39 25.06
N ASN A 17 40.21 -9.08 24.93
CA ASN A 17 39.19 -8.17 24.43
C ASN A 17 38.99 -8.49 22.94
N VAL A 18 37.96 -9.29 22.65
CA VAL A 18 37.48 -9.50 21.28
C VAL A 18 36.83 -8.20 20.81
N LEU A 19 37.53 -7.45 19.98
CA LEU A 19 36.95 -6.36 19.19
C LEU A 19 35.94 -6.99 18.21
N THR A 20 34.66 -6.97 18.57
CA THR A 20 33.60 -7.25 17.59
C THR A 20 33.61 -6.14 16.53
N PRO A 21 33.75 -6.45 15.24
CA PRO A 21 33.58 -5.46 14.19
C PRO A 21 32.14 -4.93 14.25
N SER A 22 32.00 -3.61 14.25
CA SER A 22 30.72 -2.92 14.14
C SER A 22 30.03 -3.36 12.86
N VAL A 23 29.01 -4.21 12.99
CA VAL A 23 28.08 -4.58 11.92
C VAL A 23 27.49 -3.27 11.39
N GLY A 24 27.87 -2.91 10.15
CA GLY A 24 27.25 -1.81 9.43
C GLY A 24 25.75 -2.04 9.41
N GLN A 25 24.98 -1.07 9.90
CA GLN A 25 23.52 -1.18 9.94
C GLN A 25 23.02 -1.27 8.50
N GLU A 26 22.59 -2.45 8.07
CA GLU A 26 21.82 -2.59 6.83
C GLU A 26 20.59 -1.71 6.96
N LYS A 27 20.48 -0.71 6.09
CA LYS A 27 19.39 0.25 6.10
C LYS A 27 18.13 -0.47 5.62
N GLU A 28 17.24 -0.85 6.55
CA GLU A 28 16.02 -1.58 6.20
C GLU A 28 15.15 -0.76 5.22
N ASP A 29 14.74 -1.39 4.12
CA ASP A 29 13.82 -0.80 3.15
C ASP A 29 12.51 -0.38 3.84
N LYS A 30 12.13 0.91 3.71
CA LYS A 30 10.86 1.43 4.24
C LYS A 30 9.69 0.70 3.57
N LYS A 31 8.80 0.12 4.36
CA LYS A 31 7.60 -0.59 3.88
C LYS A 31 6.36 0.27 4.13
N VAL A 32 5.54 0.48 3.10
CA VAL A 32 4.30 1.28 3.21
C VAL A 32 3.12 0.48 2.72
N LYS A 33 2.16 0.24 3.61
CA LYS A 33 0.91 -0.47 3.29
C LYS A 33 -0.10 0.47 2.63
N VAL A 34 -0.59 0.07 1.46
CA VAL A 34 -1.66 0.73 0.71
C VAL A 34 -2.78 -0.27 0.44
N VAL A 35 -4.03 0.12 0.65
CA VAL A 35 -5.21 -0.71 0.39
C VAL A 35 -6.04 -0.13 -0.75
N LEU A 36 -6.54 -0.98 -1.64
CA LEU A 36 -7.50 -0.59 -2.68
C LEU A 36 -8.90 -1.00 -2.22
N LEU A 37 -9.84 -0.06 -2.25
CA LEU A 37 -11.24 -0.23 -1.85
C LEU A 37 -12.17 0.29 -2.94
N GLY A 38 -13.42 -0.14 -2.93
CA GLY A 38 -14.39 0.16 -3.98
C GLY A 38 -15.17 -1.07 -4.40
N ASP A 39 -16.26 -0.88 -5.13
CA ASP A 39 -17.18 -1.96 -5.50
C ASP A 39 -16.54 -2.99 -6.44
N SER A 40 -17.21 -4.13 -6.61
CA SER A 40 -16.77 -5.16 -7.55
C SER A 40 -16.73 -4.61 -8.97
N GLY A 41 -15.73 -5.02 -9.76
CA GLY A 41 -15.63 -4.64 -11.17
C GLY A 41 -15.19 -3.20 -11.47
N VAL A 42 -14.90 -2.36 -10.48
CA VAL A 42 -14.42 -0.97 -10.70
C VAL A 42 -12.97 -0.88 -11.21
N GLY A 43 -12.22 -2.00 -11.18
CA GLY A 43 -10.86 -2.10 -11.73
C GLY A 43 -9.72 -1.96 -10.71
N LYS A 44 -9.96 -2.29 -9.44
CA LYS A 44 -8.93 -2.29 -8.37
C LYS A 44 -7.76 -3.24 -8.70
N SER A 45 -8.08 -4.48 -9.04
CA SER A 45 -7.08 -5.50 -9.41
C SER A 45 -6.28 -5.09 -10.63
N SER A 46 -6.92 -4.49 -11.64
CA SER A 46 -6.25 -3.97 -12.84
C SER A 46 -5.24 -2.86 -12.48
N ILE A 47 -5.60 -1.94 -11.58
CA ILE A 47 -4.68 -0.90 -11.10
C ILE A 47 -3.51 -1.52 -10.34
N ALA A 48 -3.78 -2.45 -9.42
CA ALA A 48 -2.73 -3.09 -8.62
C ALA A 48 -1.75 -3.88 -9.49
N LEU A 49 -2.26 -4.67 -10.43
CA LEU A 49 -1.45 -5.44 -11.39
C LEU A 49 -0.64 -4.52 -12.31
N TYR A 50 -1.24 -3.45 -12.83
CA TYR A 50 -0.53 -2.51 -13.69
C TYR A 50 0.59 -1.79 -12.93
N LEU A 51 0.35 -1.39 -11.68
CA LEU A 51 1.38 -0.78 -10.83
C LEU A 51 2.55 -1.74 -10.58
N CYS A 52 2.28 -3.02 -10.34
CA CYS A 52 3.32 -4.00 -10.03
C CYS A 52 4.06 -4.54 -11.27
N HIS A 53 3.38 -4.67 -12.41
CA HIS A 53 3.88 -5.44 -13.56
C HIS A 53 3.83 -4.70 -14.90
N GLY A 54 3.30 -3.48 -14.95
CA GLY A 54 3.19 -2.68 -16.17
C GLY A 54 2.25 -3.24 -17.25
N ARG A 55 1.44 -4.25 -16.90
CA ARG A 55 0.52 -4.92 -17.84
C ARG A 55 -0.86 -5.14 -17.23
N PHE A 56 -1.87 -5.12 -18.09
CA PHE A 56 -3.22 -5.57 -17.74
C PHE A 56 -3.32 -7.09 -17.89
N SER A 57 -4.29 -7.69 -17.19
CA SER A 57 -4.69 -9.07 -17.41
C SER A 57 -5.96 -9.09 -18.25
N ASP A 58 -6.01 -9.96 -19.26
CA ASP A 58 -7.25 -10.22 -20.02
C ASP A 58 -8.26 -11.04 -19.19
N SER A 59 -7.79 -11.74 -18.15
CA SER A 59 -8.64 -12.48 -17.23
C SER A 59 -9.32 -11.56 -16.22
N HIS A 60 -10.64 -11.56 -16.25
CA HIS A 60 -11.48 -10.80 -15.33
C HIS A 60 -12.06 -11.73 -14.26
N GLN A 61 -11.24 -12.07 -13.27
CA GLN A 61 -11.69 -12.82 -12.10
C GLN A 61 -12.06 -11.85 -10.98
N VAL A 62 -13.15 -12.15 -10.28
CA VAL A 62 -13.54 -11.36 -9.11
C VAL A 62 -12.63 -11.73 -7.94
N THR A 63 -11.96 -10.75 -7.34
CA THR A 63 -11.17 -10.96 -6.12
C THR A 63 -12.08 -11.40 -4.97
N ILE A 64 -11.79 -12.57 -4.40
CA ILE A 64 -12.42 -13.07 -3.18
C ILE A 64 -11.50 -12.69 -2.01
N GLY A 65 -12.04 -12.02 -1.00
CA GLY A 65 -11.24 -11.56 0.14
C GLY A 65 -10.26 -10.45 -0.24
N ALA A 66 -8.95 -10.75 -0.29
CA ALA A 66 -7.94 -9.82 -0.78
C ALA A 66 -6.73 -10.54 -1.38
N ALA A 67 -6.09 -9.90 -2.37
CA ALA A 67 -4.79 -10.26 -2.91
C ALA A 67 -3.71 -9.30 -2.40
N PHE A 68 -2.52 -9.85 -2.16
CA PHE A 68 -1.35 -9.09 -1.72
C PHE A 68 -0.32 -9.00 -2.85
N LEU A 69 0.05 -7.78 -3.21
CA LEU A 69 1.09 -7.47 -4.18
C LEU A 69 2.13 -6.55 -3.54
N HIS A 70 3.31 -6.45 -4.13
CA HIS A 70 4.29 -5.46 -3.75
C HIS A 70 4.92 -4.78 -4.96
N HIS A 71 5.32 -3.53 -4.77
CA HIS A 71 6.02 -2.76 -5.78
C HIS A 71 7.10 -1.91 -5.10
N THR A 72 8.35 -2.03 -5.54
CA THR A 72 9.44 -1.21 -5.03
C THR A 72 9.53 0.08 -5.85
N ILE A 73 9.53 1.21 -5.18
CA ILE A 73 9.74 2.52 -5.79
C ILE A 73 11.10 3.08 -5.35
N HIS A 74 11.77 3.74 -6.29
CA HIS A 74 13.02 4.47 -6.03
C HIS A 74 12.69 5.94 -5.78
N LEU A 75 13.11 6.45 -4.62
CA LEU A 75 12.92 7.83 -4.22
C LEU A 75 14.06 8.70 -4.77
N LYS A 76 13.83 10.01 -4.91
CA LYS A 76 14.81 10.94 -5.50
C LYS A 76 16.09 11.07 -4.66
N ASN A 77 16.00 10.81 -3.35
CA ASN A 77 17.13 10.81 -2.42
C ASN A 77 17.98 9.53 -2.49
N GLY A 78 17.72 8.64 -3.47
CA GLY A 78 18.40 7.36 -3.63
C GLY A 78 17.91 6.25 -2.71
N GLU A 79 16.93 6.52 -1.83
CA GLU A 79 16.32 5.48 -0.99
C GLU A 79 15.30 4.65 -1.79
N THR A 80 15.12 3.40 -1.38
CA THR A 80 14.09 2.49 -1.87
C THR A 80 12.93 2.41 -0.87
N MET A 81 11.72 2.31 -1.39
CA MET A 81 10.52 2.09 -0.58
C MET A 81 9.69 0.97 -1.18
N LYS A 82 9.30 0.00 -0.36
CA LYS A 82 8.47 -1.13 -0.77
C LYS A 82 7.00 -0.83 -0.45
N LEU A 83 6.19 -0.68 -1.49
CA LEU A 83 4.74 -0.58 -1.37
C LEU A 83 4.17 -1.98 -1.18
N HIS A 84 3.39 -2.16 -0.11
CA HIS A 84 2.63 -3.35 0.21
C HIS A 84 1.17 -3.08 -0.20
N ILE A 85 0.76 -3.62 -1.33
CA ILE A 85 -0.51 -3.30 -1.99
C ILE A 85 -1.52 -4.42 -1.66
N TRP A 86 -2.63 -4.03 -1.04
CA TRP A 86 -3.75 -4.92 -0.73
C TRP A 86 -4.89 -4.64 -1.70
N ASP A 87 -5.07 -5.50 -2.69
CA ASP A 87 -6.23 -5.49 -3.59
C ASP A 87 -7.40 -6.24 -2.92
N THR A 88 -8.50 -5.56 -2.65
CA THR A 88 -9.64 -6.16 -1.94
C THR A 88 -10.78 -6.58 -2.87
N GLY A 89 -11.53 -7.60 -2.47
CA GLY A 89 -12.81 -7.93 -3.07
C GLY A 89 -13.82 -6.81 -2.83
N GLY A 90 -14.52 -6.41 -3.89
CA GLY A 90 -15.51 -5.33 -3.83
C GLY A 90 -16.96 -5.80 -3.72
N GLN A 91 -17.20 -7.10 -3.53
CA GLN A 91 -18.55 -7.61 -3.38
C GLN A 91 -19.10 -7.23 -2.01
N GLU A 92 -20.35 -6.82 -2.01
CA GLU A 92 -21.13 -6.45 -0.83
C GLU A 92 -21.08 -7.51 0.27
N ARG A 93 -21.15 -8.80 -0.11
CA ARG A 93 -21.08 -9.94 0.82
C ARG A 93 -19.76 -10.07 1.57
N PHE A 94 -18.68 -9.48 1.06
CA PHE A 94 -17.36 -9.49 1.71
C PHE A 94 -16.98 -8.16 2.36
N ARG A 95 -17.85 -7.13 2.31
CA ARG A 95 -17.55 -5.79 2.87
C ARG A 95 -17.24 -5.83 4.36
N ALA A 96 -17.86 -6.74 5.12
CA ALA A 96 -17.59 -6.92 6.55
C ALA A 96 -16.13 -7.32 6.85
N MET A 97 -15.38 -7.83 5.86
CA MET A 97 -13.96 -8.18 5.98
C MET A 97 -13.02 -7.02 5.67
N ALA A 98 -13.52 -5.90 5.11
CA ALA A 98 -12.71 -4.73 4.79
C ALA A 98 -11.83 -4.23 5.96
N PRO A 99 -12.30 -4.22 7.23
CA PRO A 99 -11.50 -3.84 8.38
C PRO A 99 -10.20 -4.62 8.58
N LEU A 100 -10.17 -5.87 8.14
CA LEU A 100 -8.97 -6.70 8.21
C LEU A 100 -7.89 -6.20 7.25
N TYR A 101 -8.28 -5.65 6.11
CA TYR A 101 -7.36 -5.28 5.03
C TYR A 101 -6.79 -3.87 5.20
N TYR A 102 -7.58 -2.89 5.66
CA TYR A 102 -7.09 -1.53 5.85
C TYR A 102 -6.45 -1.28 7.22
N ARG A 103 -6.43 -2.28 8.13
CA ARG A 103 -5.68 -2.18 9.39
C ARG A 103 -4.22 -1.82 9.09
N ASP A 104 -3.70 -0.83 9.80
CA ASP A 104 -2.34 -0.29 9.64
C ASP A 104 -2.00 0.22 8.22
N ALA A 105 -3.01 0.47 7.38
CA ALA A 105 -2.80 1.08 6.07
C ALA A 105 -2.40 2.55 6.22
N TYR A 106 -1.28 2.92 5.60
CA TYR A 106 -0.84 4.31 5.50
C TYR A 106 -1.63 5.08 4.44
N GLY A 107 -2.13 4.38 3.42
CA GLY A 107 -2.96 4.96 2.37
C GLY A 107 -4.09 4.04 1.93
N ALA A 108 -5.22 4.63 1.55
CA ALA A 108 -6.35 3.97 0.94
C ALA A 108 -6.66 4.59 -0.42
N ILE A 109 -6.79 3.74 -1.44
CA ILE A 109 -7.19 4.11 -2.79
C ILE A 109 -8.63 3.64 -2.99
N VAL A 110 -9.57 4.58 -2.98
CA VAL A 110 -10.99 4.31 -3.18
C VAL A 110 -11.33 4.51 -4.66
N VAL A 111 -11.60 3.41 -5.35
CA VAL A 111 -11.80 3.37 -6.80
C VAL A 111 -13.28 3.28 -7.13
N TYR A 112 -13.71 4.04 -8.12
CA TYR A 112 -15.00 3.88 -8.78
C TYR A 112 -14.83 3.86 -10.30
N ASP A 113 -15.80 3.31 -11.02
CA ASP A 113 -15.83 3.33 -12.47
C ASP A 113 -16.53 4.62 -12.92
N SER A 114 -15.83 5.43 -13.72
CA SER A 114 -16.35 6.73 -14.18
C SER A 114 -17.61 6.62 -15.06
N ASN A 115 -17.91 5.43 -15.57
CA ASN A 115 -19.08 5.12 -16.36
C ASN A 115 -20.20 4.42 -15.57
N ASN A 116 -20.04 4.25 -14.25
CA ASN A 116 -21.01 3.60 -13.38
C ASN A 116 -21.36 4.51 -12.18
N VAL A 117 -22.56 5.09 -12.24
CA VAL A 117 -23.08 6.02 -11.22
C VAL A 117 -23.26 5.34 -9.85
N ASP A 118 -23.65 4.07 -9.81
CA ASP A 118 -23.82 3.36 -8.53
C ASP A 118 -22.46 3.20 -7.82
N SER A 119 -21.41 2.89 -8.58
CA SER A 119 -20.05 2.82 -8.02
C SER A 119 -19.55 4.17 -7.49
N PHE A 120 -19.98 5.28 -8.11
CA PHE A 120 -19.71 6.63 -7.62
C PHE A 120 -20.47 6.92 -6.32
N ASN A 121 -21.74 6.54 -6.24
CA ASN A 121 -22.55 6.71 -5.04
C ASN A 121 -21.98 5.91 -3.86
N SER A 122 -21.43 4.72 -4.12
CA SER A 122 -20.74 3.89 -3.13
C SER A 122 -19.46 4.53 -2.57
N LEU A 123 -18.87 5.55 -3.19
CA LEU A 123 -17.67 6.23 -2.65
C LEU A 123 -17.91 6.75 -1.23
N LYS A 124 -19.09 7.30 -0.96
CA LYS A 124 -19.42 7.86 0.37
C LYS A 124 -19.33 6.78 1.45
N TYR A 125 -19.82 5.58 1.15
CA TYR A 125 -19.71 4.43 2.04
C TYR A 125 -18.24 4.11 2.31
N TRP A 126 -17.45 3.88 1.26
CA TRP A 126 -16.04 3.48 1.41
C TRP A 126 -15.16 4.52 2.10
N ILE A 127 -15.39 5.81 1.83
CA ILE A 127 -14.68 6.90 2.52
C ILE A 127 -15.05 6.95 4.00
N ASN A 128 -16.34 6.80 4.33
CA ASN A 128 -16.79 6.80 5.71
C ASN A 128 -16.30 5.57 6.48
N GLU A 129 -16.23 4.41 5.83
CA GLU A 129 -15.66 3.18 6.39
C GLU A 129 -14.22 3.42 6.88
N ILE A 130 -13.35 3.97 6.02
CA ILE A 130 -11.96 4.25 6.41
C ILE A 130 -11.86 5.34 7.47
N LYS A 131 -12.70 6.38 7.40
CA LYS A 131 -12.66 7.46 8.40
C LYS A 131 -13.16 7.03 9.77
N SER A 132 -14.13 6.11 9.83
CA SER A 132 -14.74 5.66 11.08
C SER A 132 -13.92 4.55 11.75
N SER A 133 -13.43 3.60 10.96
CA SER A 133 -12.86 2.35 11.46
C SER A 133 -11.39 2.15 11.07
N GLY A 134 -10.86 2.96 10.16
CA GLY A 134 -9.48 2.88 9.69
C GLY A 134 -8.47 3.66 10.55
N PRO A 135 -7.17 3.57 10.22
CA PRO A 135 -6.13 4.30 10.93
C PRO A 135 -6.32 5.82 10.83
N ARG A 136 -6.14 6.54 11.95
CA ARG A 136 -6.34 8.01 12.02
C ARG A 136 -5.53 8.80 10.98
N ASN A 137 -4.33 8.32 10.67
CA ASN A 137 -3.41 8.96 9.72
C ASN A 137 -3.45 8.34 8.32
N CYS A 138 -4.44 7.50 8.02
CA CYS A 138 -4.61 6.90 6.71
C CYS A 138 -4.97 7.98 5.68
N CYS A 139 -4.13 8.17 4.67
CA CYS A 139 -4.41 9.13 3.60
C CYS A 139 -5.34 8.49 2.55
N ILE A 140 -6.43 9.17 2.22
CA ILE A 140 -7.47 8.65 1.32
C ILE A 140 -7.37 9.34 -0.04
N MET A 141 -7.21 8.55 -1.11
CA MET A 141 -7.33 9.01 -2.49
C MET A 141 -8.59 8.43 -3.13
N VAL A 142 -9.30 9.24 -3.90
CA VAL A 142 -10.39 8.78 -4.77
C VAL A 142 -9.91 8.71 -6.22
N VAL A 143 -10.16 7.59 -6.89
CA VAL A 143 -9.78 7.33 -8.29
C VAL A 143 -11.03 7.08 -9.13
N ALA A 144 -11.21 7.92 -10.16
CA ALA A 144 -12.19 7.74 -11.22
C ALA A 144 -11.57 6.91 -12.35
N ASN A 145 -11.87 5.62 -12.39
CA ASN A 145 -11.26 4.66 -13.29
C ASN A 145 -12.02 4.49 -14.62
N LYS A 146 -11.40 3.80 -15.59
CA LYS A 146 -11.96 3.45 -16.91
C LYS A 146 -12.36 4.63 -17.79
N LYS A 147 -11.62 5.72 -17.71
CA LYS A 147 -11.86 6.93 -18.53
C LYS A 147 -11.49 6.77 -19.99
N ASP A 148 -10.71 5.75 -20.30
CA ASP A 148 -10.39 5.27 -21.64
C ASP A 148 -11.63 4.69 -22.35
N LEU A 149 -12.63 4.19 -21.60
CA LEU A 149 -13.85 3.67 -22.17
C LEU A 149 -14.78 4.81 -22.62
N PRO A 150 -15.52 4.65 -23.73
CA PRO A 150 -16.51 5.61 -24.18
C PRO A 150 -17.54 5.90 -23.09
N GLN A 151 -17.80 7.18 -22.82
CA GLN A 151 -18.83 7.55 -21.87
C GLN A 151 -20.19 7.08 -22.35
N LYS A 152 -20.86 6.24 -21.56
CA LYS A 152 -22.27 5.90 -21.78
C LYS A 152 -23.04 7.22 -21.63
N ILE A 153 -23.51 7.77 -22.74
CA ILE A 153 -24.26 9.03 -22.78
C ILE A 153 -25.62 8.79 -22.10
N ASN A 154 -25.68 8.95 -20.78
CA ASN A 154 -26.94 9.23 -20.09
C ASN A 154 -27.03 10.74 -19.91
N SER A 155 -27.91 11.36 -20.70
CA SER A 155 -28.14 12.80 -20.86
C SER A 155 -28.44 13.56 -19.56
N GLU A 156 -28.74 12.88 -18.45
CA GLU A 156 -29.09 13.49 -17.17
C GLU A 156 -27.89 13.80 -16.24
N VAL A 157 -26.73 13.16 -16.44
CA VAL A 157 -25.61 13.20 -15.48
C VAL A 157 -24.67 14.41 -15.70
N LYS A 158 -24.86 15.20 -16.77
CA LYS A 158 -23.94 16.30 -17.12
C LYS A 158 -23.92 17.48 -16.13
N ARG A 159 -24.96 17.71 -15.33
CA ARG A 159 -25.08 18.97 -14.54
C ARG A 159 -24.39 18.99 -13.17
N HIS A 160 -24.10 17.86 -12.54
CA HIS A 160 -23.49 17.84 -11.19
C HIS A 160 -21.97 17.62 -11.17
N ASN A 161 -21.33 17.33 -12.30
CA ASN A 161 -20.07 16.57 -12.31
C ASN A 161 -18.75 17.34 -12.28
N ASN A 162 -18.72 18.67 -12.52
CA ASN A 162 -17.43 19.32 -12.82
C ASN A 162 -16.79 20.19 -11.72
N LYS A 163 -17.49 20.54 -10.62
CA LYS A 163 -16.94 21.50 -9.62
C LYS A 163 -16.30 20.88 -8.36
N LYS A 164 -16.67 19.66 -7.93
CA LYS A 164 -16.19 19.11 -6.64
C LYS A 164 -14.98 18.14 -6.71
N ILE A 165 -14.69 17.54 -7.87
CA ILE A 165 -13.72 16.42 -7.99
C ILE A 165 -12.37 16.85 -8.60
N LYS A 166 -12.15 18.13 -8.92
CA LYS A 166 -10.86 18.62 -9.46
C LYS A 166 -9.70 18.65 -8.45
N ARG A 167 -9.92 18.28 -7.19
CA ARG A 167 -9.00 18.57 -6.07
C ARG A 167 -8.22 17.35 -5.55
N ASN A 168 -8.35 16.17 -6.15
CA ASN A 168 -7.81 14.92 -5.59
C ASN A 168 -6.75 14.16 -6.44
N ILE A 169 -6.47 14.56 -7.69
CA ILE A 169 -5.32 13.97 -8.43
C ILE A 169 -3.98 14.45 -7.84
N ASP A 170 -3.94 15.67 -7.32
CA ASP A 170 -2.81 16.20 -6.57
C ASP A 170 -2.53 15.39 -5.29
N CYS A 171 -3.55 14.74 -4.72
CA CYS A 171 -3.39 13.94 -3.52
C CYS A 171 -2.59 12.64 -3.75
N PHE A 172 -2.55 12.07 -4.97
CA PHE A 172 -1.69 10.89 -5.26
C PHE A 172 -0.25 11.27 -5.51
N LYS A 173 -0.04 12.37 -6.24
CA LYS A 173 1.26 13.02 -6.27
C LYS A 173 1.68 13.34 -4.83
N ARG A 174 0.78 13.78 -3.95
CA ARG A 174 1.10 14.01 -2.53
C ARG A 174 1.25 12.76 -1.65
N LEU A 175 0.62 11.64 -1.96
CA LEU A 175 0.76 10.38 -1.22
C LEU A 175 2.11 9.71 -1.49
N ILE A 176 2.66 9.89 -2.69
CA ILE A 176 4.00 9.42 -3.08
C ILE A 176 5.07 10.53 -2.91
N PHE A 177 4.72 11.82 -2.95
CA PHE A 177 5.69 12.95 -2.94
C PHE A 177 5.60 13.99 -1.81
N TYR A 178 4.56 14.05 -0.97
CA TYR A 178 4.35 15.26 -0.12
C TYR A 178 4.11 14.98 1.36
N ARG A 179 4.92 14.09 1.93
CA ARG A 179 5.09 14.12 3.39
C ARG A 179 6.51 14.30 3.90
N ASN A 180 7.54 14.46 3.04
CA ASN A 180 8.90 14.90 3.43
C ASN A 180 9.77 15.26 2.21
N TYR A 181 9.48 16.36 1.50
CA TYR A 181 10.47 16.95 0.59
C TYR A 181 10.68 18.46 0.76
N ASP A 182 9.86 19.16 1.55
CA ASP A 182 10.08 20.60 1.83
C ASP A 182 10.85 20.87 3.14
N ASN A 183 11.47 19.87 3.76
CA ASN A 183 12.32 20.07 4.96
C ASN A 183 13.66 19.33 4.96
N TYR A 184 14.04 18.69 3.86
CA TYR A 184 15.41 18.21 3.67
C TYR A 184 15.81 18.40 2.20
N ILE A 185 16.53 19.51 1.99
CA ILE A 185 17.15 20.06 0.77
C ILE A 185 16.21 20.83 -0.15
#